data_AF-G9KTK9-F1
#
_entry.id   AF-G9KTK9-F1
#
_cell.length_a   1.000
_cell.length_b   1.000
_cell.length_c   1.000
_cell.angle_alpha   90.00
_cell.angle_beta   90.00
_cell.angle_gamma   90.00
#
_symmetry.space_group_name_H-M   'P 1'
#
loop_
_entity.id
_entity.type
_entity.pdbx_description
1 polymer ?
#
loop_
_entity_poly.entity_id
_entity_poly.type
_entity_poly.pdbx_seq_one_letter_code
_entity_poly.pdbx_strand_id
1 'polypeptide(L)' 'ALVFAGAVGQAQFSHMGASMHVRTPFTYRVPDDAWACFFGSNLLYALGPQLLAFRCLWRPAFFLHPPP' A
#
# COMPACT_ATOMS: atom_id res chain seq x y z
N ALA A 1 11.21 6.36 -6.47
CA ALA A 1 10.25 5.23 -6.40
C ALA A 1 10.18 4.62 -4.99
N LEU A 2 11.30 4.18 -4.40
CA LEU A 2 11.33 3.49 -3.11
C LEU A 2 10.73 4.32 -1.94
N VAL A 3 11.09 5.61 -1.83
CA VAL A 3 10.56 6.52 -0.79
C VAL A 3 9.04 6.68 -0.88
N PHE A 4 8.51 6.85 -2.10
CA PHE A 4 7.07 6.96 -2.33
C PHE A 4 6.33 5.64 -2.04
N ALA A 5 6.92 4.50 -2.41
CA ALA A 5 6.36 3.19 -2.07
C ALA A 5 6.33 2.96 -0.55
N GLY A 6 7.37 3.40 0.17
CA GLY A 6 7.41 3.39 1.63
C GLY A 6 6.35 4.30 2.26
N ALA A 7 6.21 5.54 1.77
CA ALA A 7 5.21 6.49 2.24
C ALA A 7 3.77 5.97 2.03
N VAL A 8 3.49 5.35 0.89
CA VAL A 8 2.17 4.74 0.63
C VAL A 8 1.93 3.54 1.56
N GLY A 9 2.93 2.69 1.78
CA GLY A 9 2.81 1.58 2.73
C GLY A 9 2.54 2.06 4.16
N GLN A 10 3.24 3.10 4.61
CA GLN A 10 3.05 3.69 5.93
C GLN A 10 1.67 4.35 6.08
N ALA A 11 1.21 5.08 5.06
CA ALA A 11 -0.12 5.68 5.05
C ALA A 11 -1.24 4.61 5.12
N GLN A 12 -1.11 3.53 4.35
CA GLN A 12 -2.09 2.44 4.37
C GLN A 12 -2.09 1.69 5.71
N PHE A 13 -0.93 1.48 6.31
CA PHE A 13 -0.83 0.88 7.64
C PHE A 13 -1.51 1.73 8.72
N SER A 14 -1.22 3.04 8.75
CA SER A 14 -1.86 3.96 9.68
C SER A 14 -3.37 4.05 9.48
N HIS A 15 -3.84 4.07 8.22
CA HIS A 15 -5.27 4.08 7.88
C HIS A 15 -6.00 2.82 8.38
N MET A 16 -5.42 1.63 8.16
CA MET A 16 -5.98 0.37 8.65
C MET A 16 -6.02 0.33 10.19
N GLY A 17 -4.93 0.73 10.85
CA GLY A 17 -4.84 0.76 12.31
C GLY A 17 -5.84 1.71 12.97
N ALA A 18 -6.03 2.91 12.39
CA ALA A 18 -7.01 3.87 12.88
C ALA A 18 -8.46 3.36 12.70
N SER A 19 -8.76 2.71 11.57
CA SER A 19 -10.11 2.22 11.24
C SER A 19 -10.60 1.09 12.14
N MET A 20 -9.70 0.40 12.85
CA MET A 20 -10.04 -0.65 13.81
C MET A 20 -9.98 -0.18 15.27
N HIS A 21 -9.51 1.03 15.52
CA HIS A 21 -9.21 1.45 16.88
C HIS A 21 -10.49 1.55 17.73
N VAL A 22 -10.41 1.20 19.01
CA VAL A 22 -11.60 1.21 19.89
C VAL A 22 -12.20 2.62 20.08
N ARG A 23 -11.41 3.66 19.76
CA ARG A 23 -11.84 5.06 19.80
C ARG A 23 -12.43 5.57 18.47
N THR A 24 -12.37 4.81 17.38
CA THR A 24 -13.13 5.17 16.16
C THR A 24 -14.61 4.82 16.34
N PRO A 25 -15.54 5.71 15.99
CA PRO A 25 -16.98 5.49 16.18
C PRO A 25 -17.44 4.22 15.44
N PHE A 26 -18.38 3.49 16.03
CA PHE A 26 -18.84 2.18 15.53
C PHE A 26 -19.26 2.20 14.05
N THR A 27 -19.90 3.27 13.59
CA THR A 27 -20.31 3.47 12.19
C THR A 27 -19.13 3.51 11.20
N TYR A 28 -17.94 3.94 11.65
CA TYR A 28 -16.73 4.03 10.82
C TYR A 28 -15.72 2.93 11.14
N ARG A 29 -16.03 2.04 12.09
CA ARG A 29 -15.21 0.90 12.42
C ARG A 29 -15.48 -0.20 11.40
N VAL A 30 -14.42 -0.83 10.92
CA VAL A 30 -14.58 -1.99 10.02
C VAL A 30 -15.29 -3.10 10.80
N PRO A 31 -16.46 -3.58 10.34
CA PRO A 31 -17.17 -4.67 11.00
C PRO A 31 -16.31 -5.94 10.98
N ASP A 32 -16.29 -6.71 12.08
CA ASP A 32 -15.44 -7.88 12.27
C ASP A 32 -15.53 -8.89 11.11
N ASP A 33 -16.74 -9.13 10.59
CA ASP A 33 -16.97 -10.03 9.45
C ASP A 33 -16.30 -9.57 8.14
N ALA A 34 -16.00 -8.28 8.02
CA ALA A 34 -15.39 -7.69 6.82
C ALA A 34 -13.87 -7.48 6.95
N TRP A 35 -13.24 -7.82 8.08
CA TRP A 35 -11.82 -7.58 8.31
C TRP A 35 -10.94 -8.23 7.24
N ALA A 36 -11.21 -9.49 6.90
CA ALA A 36 -10.43 -10.22 5.89
C ALA A 36 -10.48 -9.53 4.52
N CYS A 37 -11.67 -9.10 4.08
CA CYS A 37 -11.84 -8.39 2.82
C CYS A 37 -11.21 -6.99 2.85
N PHE A 38 -11.35 -6.25 3.95
CA PHE A 38 -10.77 -4.93 4.14
C PHE A 38 -9.24 -4.99 4.09
N PHE A 39 -8.63 -5.85 4.90
CA PHE A 39 -7.18 -6.03 4.90
C PHE A 39 -6.65 -6.57 3.58
N GLY A 40 -7.32 -7.55 2.99
CA GLY A 40 -6.89 -8.14 1.71
C GLY A 40 -6.88 -7.11 0.59
N SER A 41 -7.96 -6.33 0.46
CA SER A 41 -8.08 -5.30 -0.58
C SER A 41 -7.06 -4.18 -0.38
N ASN A 42 -6.88 -3.73 0.86
CA ASN A 42 -6.02 -2.62 1.18
C ASN A 42 -4.52 -3.00 1.13
N LEU A 43 -4.19 -4.25 1.45
CA LEU A 43 -2.86 -4.82 1.24
C LEU A 43 -2.55 -4.96 -0.25
N LEU A 44 -3.49 -5.48 -1.05
CA LEU A 44 -3.32 -5.60 -2.50
C LEU A 44 -3.09 -4.22 -3.15
N TYR A 45 -3.78 -3.18 -2.64
CA TYR A 45 -3.59 -1.81 -3.08
C TYR A 45 -2.21 -1.26 -2.70
N ALA A 46 -1.72 -1.54 -1.48
CA ALA A 46 -0.39 -1.13 -1.02
C ALA A 46 0.75 -1.83 -1.79
N LEU A 47 0.52 -3.06 -2.27
CA LEU A 47 1.49 -3.85 -3.03
C LEU A 47 1.80 -3.26 -4.41
N GLY A 48 0.85 -2.59 -5.06
CA GLY A 48 1.04 -2.01 -6.40
C GLY A 48 2.28 -1.09 -6.52
N PRO A 49 2.39 -0.03 -5.70
CA PRO A 49 3.57 0.85 -5.66
C PRO A 49 4.87 0.11 -5.32
N GLN A 50 4.81 -0.91 -4.46
CA GLN A 50 5.98 -1.69 -4.05
C GLN A 50 6.49 -2.57 -5.21
N LEU A 51 5.58 -3.25 -5.92
CA LEU A 51 5.87 -4.02 -7.13
C LEU A 51 6.44 -3.12 -8.24
N LEU A 52 5.86 -1.93 -8.45
CA LEU A 52 6.37 -0.97 -9.42
C LEU A 52 7.80 -0.52 -9.06
N ALA A 53 8.04 -0.15 -7.80
CA ALA A 53 9.37 0.23 -7.34
C ALA A 53 10.39 -0.92 -7.51
N PHE A 54 10.01 -2.15 -7.18
CA PHE A 54 10.83 -3.33 -7.40
C PHE A 54 11.13 -3.57 -8.88
N ARG A 55 10.13 -3.41 -9.77
CA ARG A 55 10.30 -3.52 -11.22
C ARG A 55 11.28 -2.48 -11.76
N CYS A 56 11.18 -1.23 -11.29
CA CYS A 56 12.09 -0.14 -11.68
C CYS A 56 13.53 -0.40 -11.24
N LEU A 57 13.73 -1.02 -10.08
CA LEU A 57 15.07 -1.37 -9.60
C LEU A 57 15.66 -2.58 -10.34
N TRP A 58 14.84 -3.58 -10.67
CA TRP A 58 15.31 -4.79 -11.36
C TRP A 58 15.59 -4.54 -12.85
N ARG A 59 14.85 -3.65 -13.51
CA ARG A 59 14.98 -3.35 -14.95
C ARG A 59 15.03 -1.82 -15.19
N PRO A 60 16.11 -1.14 -14.80
CA PRO A 60 16.25 0.30 -15.04
C PRO A 60 16.32 0.65 -16.53
N ALA A 61 16.67 -0.34 -17.38
CA ALA A 61 16.85 -0.21 -18.83
C ALA A 61 15.62 0.32 -19.61
N PHE A 62 14.41 0.31 -19.03
CA PHE A 62 13.25 0.94 -19.66
C PHE A 62 13.35 2.47 -19.70
N PHE A 63 14.02 3.08 -18.71
CA PHE A 63 14.19 4.54 -18.62
C PHE A 63 15.59 5.01 -19.02
N LEU A 64 16.54 4.09 -19.21
CA LEU A 64 17.87 4.43 -19.70
C LEU A 64 17.85 4.46 -21.23
N HIS A 65 18.20 5.61 -21.81
CA HIS A 65 18.39 5.73 -23.25
C HIS A 65 19.51 4.78 -23.69
N PRO A 66 19.36 4.02 -24.79
CA PRO A 66 20.44 3.17 -25.28
C PRO A 66 21.68 4.03 -25.59
N PRO A 67 22.91 3.53 -25.31
CA PRO A 67 24.13 4.23 -25.68
C PRO A 67 24.19 4.42 -27.21
N PRO A 68 24.80 5.52 -27.68
CA PRO A 68 24.89 5.86 -29.11
C PRO A 68 25.72 4.84 -29.91
#